data_AF-A0A843LKN3-F1
#
_entry.id   AF-A0A843LKN3-F1
#
_cell.length_a   1.000
_cell.length_b   1.000
_cell.length_c   1.000
_cell.angle_alpha   90.00
_cell.angle_beta   90.00
_cell.angle_gamma   90.00
#
_symmetry.space_group_name_H-M   'P 1'
#
loop_
_entity.id
_entity.type
_entity.pdbx_description
1 polymer ?
#
loop_
_entity_poly.entity_id
_entity_poly.type
_entity_poly.pdbx_seq_one_letter_code
_entity_poly.pdbx_strand_id
1 'polypeptide(L)'
;MVKIKICGLKRLEDIELANRYKIDYAGFVFAESKRKVNYDLAKQMKEKLCEDIQSVGVFVDAGTDEILKLYNDGIIDMAQLHGMESEDYIKTLKEKTDYKLKIIKAIEVSENTDLSKYDDSLADYLLLDSGKGSGKTFDWHLIRKDLKKEFFLAGGLNSKNITQAIGEFKPYAIDLSSGVESDGFKDENKIKKVMEAKNMNNGRYGEYGGQYISETLMNELIYLEEQYYHYMNDSEFVEELNTLLKEYAGRPSLLYYAKRMTEDLGGAKIYLKREDLNHTGAHKINNVLGQVLLAKKMGKTRVIAETGAGQHGVATATAAALLDMECEVYMGELDTKRQALNVYRMELLGAK
;
A
#
# COMPACT_ATOMS: atom_id res chain seq x y z
N MET A 1 -7.33 13.27 -1.30
CA MET A 1 -7.02 11.88 -0.91
C MET A 1 -8.15 11.01 -1.43
N VAL A 2 -7.86 9.81 -1.94
CA VAL A 2 -8.90 8.87 -2.38
C VAL A 2 -9.79 8.49 -1.20
N LYS A 3 -11.09 8.29 -1.42
CA LYS A 3 -12.01 7.83 -0.37
C LYS A 3 -12.04 6.30 -0.28
N ILE A 4 -12.41 5.75 0.86
CA ILE A 4 -12.56 4.30 1.09
C ILE A 4 -14.01 3.98 1.40
N LYS A 5 -14.57 3.08 0.60
CA LYS A 5 -15.81 2.39 0.88
C LYS A 5 -15.53 0.95 1.29
N ILE A 6 -16.08 0.52 2.42
CA ILE A 6 -16.15 -0.91 2.76
C ILE A 6 -17.58 -1.36 2.53
N CYS A 7 -17.76 -2.40 1.71
CA CYS A 7 -19.05 -2.89 1.25
C CYS A 7 -19.41 -4.24 1.86
N GLY A 8 -20.68 -4.44 2.22
CA GLY A 8 -21.20 -5.69 2.77
C GLY A 8 -20.91 -5.86 4.26
N LEU A 9 -21.09 -4.78 5.03
CA LEU A 9 -21.08 -4.83 6.50
C LEU A 9 -22.39 -5.48 6.94
N LYS A 10 -22.30 -6.47 7.83
CA LYS A 10 -23.46 -7.31 8.20
C LYS A 10 -23.52 -7.65 9.68
N ARG A 11 -22.69 -7.01 10.50
CA ARG A 11 -22.69 -7.16 11.97
C ARG A 11 -22.26 -5.85 12.62
N LEU A 12 -22.60 -5.68 13.90
CA LEU A 12 -22.25 -4.48 14.66
C LEU A 12 -20.73 -4.32 14.82
N GLU A 13 -19.98 -5.43 14.93
CA GLU A 13 -18.52 -5.41 14.98
C GLU A 13 -17.91 -4.83 13.70
N ASP A 14 -18.55 -5.05 12.54
CA ASP A 14 -18.08 -4.47 11.28
C ASP A 14 -18.20 -2.92 11.30
N ILE A 15 -19.19 -2.38 12.04
CA ILE A 15 -19.39 -0.94 12.26
C ILE A 15 -18.34 -0.38 13.21
N GLU A 16 -18.00 -1.11 14.27
CA GLU A 16 -16.91 -0.71 15.17
C GLU A 16 -15.59 -0.59 14.41
N LEU A 17 -15.31 -1.51 13.49
CA LEU A 17 -14.15 -1.43 12.60
C LEU A 17 -14.24 -0.23 11.64
N ALA A 18 -15.40 -0.01 11.01
CA ALA A 18 -15.62 1.14 10.13
C ALA A 18 -15.32 2.47 10.84
N ASN A 19 -15.86 2.64 12.05
CA ASN A 19 -15.65 3.81 12.90
C ASN A 19 -14.18 3.95 13.33
N ARG A 20 -13.56 2.85 13.79
CA ARG A 20 -12.16 2.83 14.25
C ARG A 20 -11.19 3.30 13.16
N TYR A 21 -11.38 2.82 11.94
CA TYR A 21 -10.51 3.12 10.80
C TYR A 21 -10.97 4.34 10.00
N LYS A 22 -12.06 5.02 10.40
CA LYS A 22 -12.58 6.25 9.78
C LYS A 22 -12.70 6.11 8.26
N ILE A 23 -13.39 5.06 7.82
CA ILE A 23 -13.70 4.89 6.40
C ILE A 23 -14.67 5.98 5.95
N ASP A 24 -14.72 6.27 4.65
CA ASP A 24 -15.58 7.34 4.12
C ASP A 24 -17.02 6.85 3.88
N TYR A 25 -17.17 5.57 3.51
CA TYR A 25 -18.47 4.99 3.15
C TYR A 25 -18.67 3.57 3.72
N ALA A 26 -19.83 3.32 4.32
CA ALA A 26 -20.24 2.01 4.84
C ALA A 26 -21.36 1.40 3.99
N GLY A 27 -21.09 0.28 3.32
CA GLY A 27 -22.04 -0.38 2.41
C GLY A 27 -22.90 -1.46 3.07
N PHE A 28 -24.22 -1.30 3.02
CA PHE A 28 -25.23 -2.27 3.47
C PHE A 28 -25.91 -2.92 2.26
N VAL A 29 -25.88 -4.26 2.18
CA VAL A 29 -26.42 -4.97 1.01
C VAL A 29 -27.86 -5.41 1.28
N PHE A 30 -28.80 -4.96 0.46
CA PHE A 30 -30.22 -5.34 0.55
C PHE A 30 -30.63 -6.37 -0.51
N ALA A 31 -29.74 -6.68 -1.46
CA ALA A 31 -29.93 -7.75 -2.45
C ALA A 31 -29.53 -9.14 -1.92
N GLU A 32 -30.07 -10.19 -2.55
CA GLU A 32 -29.75 -11.59 -2.24
C GLU A 32 -28.25 -11.88 -2.34
N SER A 33 -27.62 -12.15 -1.19
CA SER A 33 -26.20 -12.48 -1.08
C SER A 33 -25.85 -12.97 0.32
N LYS A 34 -24.66 -13.56 0.48
CA LYS A 34 -24.07 -13.88 1.81
C LYS A 34 -23.79 -12.65 2.70
N ARG A 35 -24.01 -11.44 2.16
CA ARG A 35 -23.78 -10.14 2.80
C ARG A 35 -25.08 -9.38 3.04
N LYS A 36 -26.23 -9.98 2.72
CA LYS A 36 -27.54 -9.36 2.86
C LYS A 36 -27.80 -8.99 4.32
N VAL A 37 -28.32 -7.80 4.53
CA VAL A 37 -28.87 -7.34 5.81
C VAL A 37 -30.35 -7.05 5.67
N ASN A 38 -31.08 -7.13 6.78
CA ASN A 38 -32.46 -6.70 6.83
C ASN A 38 -32.55 -5.25 7.31
N TYR A 39 -33.75 -4.67 7.22
CA TYR A 39 -34.03 -3.29 7.60
C TYR A 39 -33.62 -3.00 9.06
N ASP A 40 -34.01 -3.86 10.01
CA ASP A 40 -33.77 -3.62 11.44
C ASP A 40 -32.28 -3.64 11.79
N LEU A 41 -31.52 -4.57 11.23
CA LEU A 41 -30.07 -4.63 11.41
C LEU A 41 -29.38 -3.42 10.78
N ALA A 42 -29.78 -3.02 9.56
CA ALA A 42 -29.24 -1.84 8.91
C ALA A 42 -29.50 -0.56 9.73
N LYS A 43 -30.69 -0.43 10.31
CA LYS A 43 -31.03 0.66 11.22
C LYS A 43 -30.14 0.70 12.45
N GLN A 44 -29.97 -0.43 13.14
CA GLN A 44 -29.08 -0.53 14.31
C GLN A 44 -27.62 -0.22 13.96
N MET A 45 -27.16 -0.66 12.79
CA MET A 45 -25.82 -0.37 12.30
C MET A 45 -25.63 1.13 12.00
N LYS A 46 -26.62 1.78 11.36
CA LYS A 46 -26.59 3.23 11.10
C LYS A 46 -26.58 4.04 12.39
N GLU A 47 -27.38 3.68 13.39
CA GLU A 47 -27.42 4.35 14.70
C GLU A 47 -26.06 4.33 15.44
N LYS A 48 -25.20 3.33 15.15
CA LYS A 48 -23.85 3.21 15.72
C LYS A 48 -22.75 3.76 14.83
N LEU A 49 -23.05 4.09 13.57
CA LEU A 49 -22.07 4.58 12.61
C LEU A 49 -21.74 6.04 12.93
N CYS A 50 -20.46 6.41 12.88
CA CYS A 50 -20.07 7.82 13.10
C CYS A 50 -20.70 8.74 12.03
N GLU A 51 -21.07 9.96 12.42
CA GLU A 51 -21.80 10.91 11.57
C GLU A 51 -21.03 11.35 10.31
N ASP A 52 -19.70 11.26 10.34
CA ASP A 52 -18.81 11.56 9.22
C ASP A 52 -18.72 10.43 8.18
N ILE A 53 -19.25 9.24 8.48
CA ILE A 53 -19.26 8.09 7.58
C ILE A 53 -20.63 7.99 6.89
N GLN A 54 -20.63 8.04 5.57
CA GLN A 54 -21.88 7.95 4.80
C GLN A 54 -22.31 6.48 4.62
N SER A 55 -23.55 6.16 4.95
CA SER A 55 -24.13 4.84 4.70
C SER A 55 -24.63 4.70 3.27
N VAL A 56 -24.28 3.59 2.62
CA VAL A 56 -24.62 3.30 1.21
C VAL A 56 -25.44 2.02 1.14
N GLY A 57 -26.70 2.12 0.71
CA GLY A 57 -27.52 0.94 0.44
C GLY A 57 -27.20 0.34 -0.93
N VAL A 58 -26.95 -0.96 -1.01
CA VAL A 58 -26.62 -1.67 -2.26
C VAL A 58 -27.80 -2.52 -2.70
N PHE A 59 -28.30 -2.25 -3.90
CA PHE A 59 -29.52 -2.83 -4.47
C PHE A 59 -29.24 -3.49 -5.82
N VAL A 60 -30.06 -4.48 -6.17
CA VAL A 60 -30.07 -5.13 -7.49
C VAL A 60 -31.53 -5.20 -7.91
N ASP A 61 -31.92 -4.35 -8.86
CA ASP A 61 -33.27 -4.33 -9.46
C ASP A 61 -34.40 -4.18 -8.42
N ALA A 62 -34.13 -3.48 -7.32
CA ALA A 62 -35.10 -3.23 -6.25
C ALA A 62 -36.18 -2.22 -6.70
N GLY A 63 -37.37 -2.29 -6.10
CA GLY A 63 -38.40 -1.27 -6.31
C GLY A 63 -37.98 0.08 -5.72
N THR A 64 -38.33 1.19 -6.38
CA THR A 64 -37.95 2.54 -5.90
C THR A 64 -38.45 2.81 -4.48
N ASP A 65 -39.62 2.29 -4.12
CA ASP A 65 -40.25 2.55 -2.83
C ASP A 65 -39.46 1.91 -1.67
N GLU A 66 -38.75 0.81 -1.90
CA GLU A 66 -37.86 0.19 -0.93
C GLU A 66 -36.67 1.10 -0.62
N ILE A 67 -36.02 1.63 -1.67
CA ILE A 67 -34.87 2.54 -1.54
C ILE A 67 -35.30 3.84 -0.86
N LEU A 68 -36.44 4.41 -1.27
CA LEU A 68 -36.97 5.64 -0.70
C LEU A 68 -37.34 5.49 0.76
N LYS A 69 -37.89 4.34 1.17
CA LYS A 69 -38.16 4.05 2.58
C LYS A 69 -36.87 4.10 3.40
N LEU A 70 -35.83 3.37 2.99
CA LEU A 70 -34.54 3.36 3.68
C LEU A 70 -33.89 4.74 3.75
N TYR A 71 -34.02 5.53 2.68
CA TYR A 71 -33.51 6.90 2.63
C TYR A 71 -34.28 7.85 3.57
N ASN A 72 -35.61 7.83 3.50
CA ASN A 72 -36.47 8.70 4.32
C ASN A 72 -36.35 8.38 5.82
N ASP A 73 -36.10 7.11 6.16
CA ASP A 73 -35.85 6.68 7.53
C ASP A 73 -34.41 6.99 8.01
N GLY A 74 -33.59 7.62 7.17
CA GLY A 74 -32.21 8.00 7.48
C GLY A 74 -31.24 6.83 7.61
N ILE A 75 -31.62 5.64 7.12
CA ILE A 75 -30.79 4.42 7.21
C ILE A 75 -29.65 4.47 6.20
N ILE A 76 -29.93 5.01 5.00
CA ILE A 76 -28.94 5.20 3.94
C ILE A 76 -28.84 6.68 3.57
N ASP A 77 -27.62 7.15 3.33
CA ASP A 77 -27.35 8.49 2.80
C ASP A 77 -27.22 8.46 1.27
N MET A 78 -26.85 7.29 0.72
CA MET A 78 -26.65 7.06 -0.71
C MET A 78 -27.22 5.71 -1.16
N ALA A 79 -27.57 5.60 -2.44
CA ALA A 79 -28.01 4.35 -3.06
C ALA A 79 -27.02 3.91 -4.14
N GLN A 80 -26.54 2.67 -4.06
CA GLN A 80 -25.76 2.00 -5.08
C GLN A 80 -26.64 1.01 -5.84
N LEU A 81 -26.81 1.25 -7.13
CA LEU A 81 -27.61 0.44 -8.04
C LEU A 81 -26.69 -0.52 -8.82
N HIS A 82 -26.84 -1.82 -8.58
CA HIS A 82 -25.96 -2.88 -9.10
C HIS A 82 -26.70 -3.83 -10.06
N GLY A 83 -27.93 -3.51 -10.44
CA GLY A 83 -28.73 -4.26 -11.42
C GLY A 83 -28.73 -3.61 -12.81
N MET A 84 -29.84 -3.78 -13.51
CA MET A 84 -30.12 -3.25 -14.86
C MET A 84 -30.98 -1.98 -14.81
N GLU A 85 -30.95 -1.25 -13.70
CA GLU A 85 -31.75 -0.04 -13.51
C GLU A 85 -31.41 1.03 -14.57
N SER A 86 -32.45 1.61 -15.18
CA SER A 86 -32.33 2.58 -16.28
C SER A 86 -32.13 4.02 -15.80
N GLU A 87 -31.82 4.93 -16.73
CA GLU A 87 -31.74 6.37 -16.43
C GLU A 87 -33.09 6.94 -15.96
N ASP A 88 -34.23 6.47 -16.49
CA ASP A 88 -35.56 6.87 -16.00
C ASP A 88 -35.82 6.41 -14.57
N TYR A 89 -35.28 5.25 -14.19
CA TYR A 89 -35.33 4.76 -12.81
C TYR A 89 -34.52 5.69 -11.89
N ILE A 90 -33.30 6.05 -12.28
CA ILE A 90 -32.43 6.98 -11.55
C ILE A 90 -33.12 8.35 -11.42
N LYS A 91 -33.68 8.86 -12.52
CA LYS A 91 -34.44 10.12 -12.55
C LYS A 91 -35.57 10.11 -11.54
N THR A 92 -36.36 9.04 -11.50
CA THR A 92 -37.49 8.89 -10.57
C THR A 92 -37.02 8.97 -9.11
N LEU A 93 -35.93 8.29 -8.75
CA LEU A 93 -35.36 8.37 -7.40
C LEU A 93 -34.88 9.78 -7.05
N LYS A 94 -34.22 10.45 -8.00
CA LYS A 94 -33.74 11.82 -7.79
C LYS A 94 -34.89 12.80 -7.61
N GLU A 95 -35.90 12.77 -8.47
CA GLU A 95 -37.07 13.65 -8.38
C GLU A 95 -37.82 13.46 -7.05
N LYS A 96 -38.07 12.19 -6.65
CA LYS A 96 -38.75 11.87 -5.39
C LYS A 96 -37.96 12.25 -4.13
N THR A 97 -36.67 12.55 -4.26
CA THR A 97 -35.79 12.95 -3.15
C THR A 97 -35.30 14.39 -3.27
N ASP A 98 -35.91 15.20 -4.16
CA ASP A 98 -35.50 16.59 -4.40
C ASP A 98 -33.99 16.68 -4.76
N TYR A 99 -33.51 15.69 -5.51
CA TYR A 99 -32.12 15.51 -5.95
C TYR A 99 -31.10 15.39 -4.81
N LYS A 100 -31.54 15.12 -3.58
CA LYS A 100 -30.68 14.98 -2.40
C LYS A 100 -30.08 13.58 -2.26
N LEU A 101 -30.80 12.53 -2.68
CA LEU A 101 -30.26 11.17 -2.66
C LEU A 101 -29.17 11.04 -3.72
N LYS A 102 -27.95 10.77 -3.26
CA LYS A 102 -26.82 10.49 -4.15
C LYS A 102 -26.87 9.06 -4.65
N ILE A 103 -26.65 8.89 -5.95
CA ILE A 103 -26.76 7.60 -6.62
C ILE A 103 -25.40 7.19 -7.19
N ILE A 104 -24.99 5.95 -6.91
CA ILE A 104 -23.84 5.27 -7.50
C ILE A 104 -24.38 4.22 -8.47
N LYS A 105 -24.06 4.31 -9.75
CA LYS A 105 -24.42 3.26 -10.74
C LYS A 105 -23.24 2.31 -10.96
N ALA A 106 -23.40 1.05 -10.59
CA ALA A 106 -22.38 0.04 -10.85
C ALA A 106 -22.42 -0.41 -12.32
N ILE A 107 -21.23 -0.58 -12.90
CA ILE A 107 -21.00 -1.00 -14.28
C ILE A 107 -19.99 -2.13 -14.23
N GLU A 108 -20.37 -3.26 -14.82
CA GLU A 108 -19.46 -4.36 -15.07
C GLU A 108 -18.60 -4.03 -16.29
N VAL A 109 -17.30 -3.91 -16.09
CA VAL A 109 -16.33 -3.54 -17.13
C VAL A 109 -15.73 -4.79 -17.75
N SER A 110 -15.90 -4.89 -19.06
CA SER A 110 -15.34 -5.91 -19.95
C SER A 110 -14.85 -5.26 -21.25
N GLU A 111 -14.12 -6.00 -22.09
CA GLU A 111 -13.60 -5.50 -23.37
C GLU A 111 -14.67 -4.90 -24.30
N ASN A 112 -15.93 -5.34 -24.17
CA ASN A 112 -17.06 -4.86 -24.97
C ASN A 112 -17.83 -3.70 -24.30
N THR A 113 -17.36 -3.22 -23.15
CA THR A 113 -18.08 -2.19 -22.37
C THR A 113 -17.75 -0.81 -22.89
N ASP A 114 -18.75 -0.16 -23.50
CA ASP A 114 -18.64 1.23 -23.93
C ASP A 114 -18.97 2.19 -22.77
N LEU A 115 -17.93 2.64 -22.07
CA LEU A 115 -18.05 3.58 -20.94
C LEU A 115 -18.55 4.97 -21.36
N SER A 116 -18.47 5.34 -22.65
CA SER A 116 -18.94 6.67 -23.12
C SER A 116 -20.43 6.88 -22.91
N LYS A 117 -21.22 5.80 -22.89
CA LYS A 117 -22.66 5.83 -22.63
C LYS A 117 -23.03 6.36 -21.24
N TYR A 118 -22.07 6.36 -20.32
CA TYR A 118 -22.29 6.76 -18.93
C TYR A 118 -21.73 8.15 -18.60
N ASP A 119 -21.06 8.82 -19.55
CA ASP A 119 -20.56 10.18 -19.37
C ASP A 119 -21.69 11.16 -18.99
N ASP A 120 -22.87 10.95 -19.57
CA ASP A 120 -24.08 11.77 -19.34
C ASP A 120 -25.10 11.10 -18.39
N SER A 121 -24.71 10.03 -17.68
CA SER A 121 -25.60 9.36 -16.73
C SER A 121 -26.10 10.32 -15.65
N LEU A 122 -27.35 10.17 -15.22
CA LEU A 122 -27.93 10.91 -14.11
C LEU A 122 -27.35 10.49 -12.76
N ALA A 123 -26.64 9.36 -12.66
CA ALA A 123 -25.95 8.97 -11.44
C ALA A 123 -24.90 10.01 -11.01
N ASP A 124 -24.72 10.19 -9.70
CA ASP A 124 -23.69 11.11 -9.18
C ASP A 124 -22.29 10.51 -9.35
N TYR A 125 -22.18 9.20 -9.18
CA TYR A 125 -20.94 8.45 -9.32
C TYR A 125 -21.16 7.17 -10.13
N LEU A 126 -20.09 6.71 -10.77
CA LEU A 126 -20.03 5.35 -11.32
C LEU A 126 -19.30 4.43 -10.36
N LEU A 127 -19.58 3.13 -10.39
CA LEU A 127 -18.74 2.12 -9.74
C LEU A 127 -18.31 1.10 -10.78
N LEU A 128 -17.02 1.01 -11.03
CA LEU A 128 -16.45 0.13 -12.04
C LEU A 128 -16.02 -1.18 -11.38
N ASP A 129 -16.63 -2.29 -11.77
CA ASP A 129 -16.37 -3.63 -11.22
C ASP A 129 -16.05 -4.64 -12.32
N SER A 130 -15.34 -5.71 -11.96
CA SER A 130 -15.02 -6.89 -12.77
C SER A 130 -16.18 -7.87 -12.99
N GLY A 131 -17.36 -7.59 -12.42
CA GLY A 131 -18.52 -8.48 -12.38
C GLY A 131 -18.78 -9.11 -11.00
N LYS A 132 -20.03 -9.54 -10.77
CA LYS A 132 -20.60 -9.87 -9.45
C LYS A 132 -19.72 -10.79 -8.59
N GLY A 133 -18.97 -10.22 -7.65
CA GLY A 133 -18.51 -10.90 -6.44
C GLY A 133 -17.48 -12.02 -6.60
N SER A 134 -16.83 -12.13 -7.77
CA SER A 134 -15.83 -13.19 -8.04
C SER A 134 -14.51 -13.02 -7.27
N GLY A 135 -14.24 -11.79 -6.78
CA GLY A 135 -12.98 -11.45 -6.11
C GLY A 135 -11.77 -11.40 -7.06
N LYS A 136 -11.98 -11.57 -8.37
CA LYS A 136 -10.94 -11.41 -9.38
C LYS A 136 -10.77 -9.92 -9.72
N THR A 137 -9.54 -9.50 -9.99
CA THR A 137 -9.27 -8.22 -10.62
C THR A 137 -9.55 -8.33 -12.12
N PHE A 138 -10.08 -7.29 -12.74
CA PHE A 138 -10.16 -7.20 -14.20
C PHE A 138 -8.96 -6.42 -14.74
N ASP A 139 -8.74 -6.44 -16.05
CA ASP A 139 -7.72 -5.58 -16.65
C ASP A 139 -8.18 -4.12 -16.55
N TRP A 140 -7.61 -3.41 -15.58
CA TRP A 140 -7.96 -2.02 -15.35
C TRP A 140 -7.58 -1.11 -16.52
N HIS A 141 -6.73 -1.54 -17.46
CA HIS A 141 -6.46 -0.79 -18.70
C HIS A 141 -7.71 -0.59 -19.58
N LEU A 142 -8.77 -1.37 -19.33
CA LEU A 142 -10.09 -1.16 -19.96
C LEU A 142 -10.80 0.10 -19.46
N ILE A 143 -10.35 0.69 -18.35
CA ILE A 143 -10.84 1.97 -17.85
C ILE A 143 -10.21 3.09 -18.68
N ARG A 144 -11.04 3.77 -19.47
CA ARG A 144 -10.61 4.95 -20.22
C ARG A 144 -10.19 6.08 -19.27
N LYS A 145 -9.07 6.74 -19.57
CA LYS A 145 -8.48 7.80 -18.72
C LYS A 145 -9.24 9.14 -18.77
N ASP A 146 -10.13 9.31 -19.73
CA ASP A 146 -10.89 10.54 -20.00
C ASP A 146 -12.38 10.44 -19.60
N LEU A 147 -12.71 9.52 -18.69
CA LEU A 147 -14.07 9.40 -18.14
C LEU A 147 -14.47 10.71 -17.42
N LYS A 148 -15.60 11.30 -17.80
CA LYS A 148 -16.03 12.59 -17.24
C LYS A 148 -16.57 12.48 -15.82
N LYS A 149 -17.15 11.34 -15.48
CA LYS A 149 -17.76 11.06 -14.16
C LYS A 149 -16.72 10.62 -13.16
N GLU A 150 -16.84 11.12 -11.93
CA GLU A 150 -16.15 10.55 -10.79
C GLU A 150 -16.61 9.11 -10.56
N PHE A 151 -15.66 8.23 -10.24
CA PHE A 151 -15.95 6.81 -10.12
C PHE A 151 -15.30 6.17 -8.89
N PHE A 152 -15.98 5.14 -8.40
CA PHE A 152 -15.51 4.17 -7.45
C PHE A 152 -14.83 3.05 -8.23
N LEU A 153 -13.63 2.66 -7.83
CA LEU A 153 -12.97 1.48 -8.38
C LEU A 153 -13.22 0.29 -7.45
N ALA A 154 -13.75 -0.80 -7.99
CA ALA A 154 -14.02 -2.05 -7.31
C ALA A 154 -13.30 -3.23 -8.02
N GLY A 155 -13.57 -4.45 -7.57
CA GLY A 155 -13.07 -5.68 -8.21
C GLY A 155 -11.72 -6.14 -7.67
N GLY A 156 -11.74 -7.11 -6.74
CA GLY A 156 -10.53 -7.81 -6.27
C GLY A 156 -9.49 -6.97 -5.49
N LEU A 157 -9.83 -5.73 -5.13
CA LEU A 157 -8.92 -4.81 -4.43
C LEU A 157 -8.61 -5.27 -3.01
N ASN A 158 -7.33 -5.18 -2.63
CA ASN A 158 -6.79 -5.54 -1.33
C ASN A 158 -5.47 -4.78 -1.06
N SER A 159 -4.83 -5.03 0.08
CA SER A 159 -3.64 -4.28 0.49
C SER A 159 -2.42 -4.44 -0.43
N LYS A 160 -2.40 -5.46 -1.31
CA LYS A 160 -1.28 -5.70 -2.23
C LYS A 160 -1.37 -4.91 -3.53
N ASN A 161 -2.57 -4.55 -3.97
CA ASN A 161 -2.79 -3.93 -5.28
C ASN A 161 -3.45 -2.54 -5.21
N ILE A 162 -3.96 -2.13 -4.05
CA ILE A 162 -4.66 -0.84 -3.91
C ILE A 162 -3.80 0.37 -4.26
N THR A 163 -2.51 0.37 -3.89
CA THR A 163 -1.60 1.49 -4.16
C THR A 163 -1.39 1.70 -5.65
N GLN A 164 -1.17 0.62 -6.41
CA GLN A 164 -1.09 0.67 -7.87
C GLN A 164 -2.41 1.18 -8.48
N ALA A 165 -3.54 0.62 -8.02
CA ALA A 165 -4.86 1.01 -8.52
C ALA A 165 -5.15 2.50 -8.33
N ILE A 166 -4.78 3.05 -7.17
CA ILE A 166 -4.93 4.48 -6.87
C ILE A 166 -4.01 5.31 -7.78
N GLY A 167 -2.74 4.93 -7.90
CA GLY A 167 -1.74 5.68 -8.68
C GLY A 167 -2.07 5.74 -10.17
N GLU A 168 -2.55 4.63 -10.72
CA GLU A 168 -2.80 4.46 -12.16
C GLU A 168 -4.14 5.07 -12.59
N PHE A 169 -5.22 4.82 -11.84
CA PHE A 169 -6.58 5.20 -12.23
C PHE A 169 -7.11 6.46 -11.56
N LYS A 170 -6.47 6.90 -10.46
CA LYS A 170 -6.88 8.08 -9.68
C LYS A 170 -8.40 8.13 -9.41
N PRO A 171 -9.00 7.06 -8.89
CA PRO A 171 -10.44 7.03 -8.66
C PRO A 171 -10.85 8.03 -7.58
N TYR A 172 -12.12 8.42 -7.57
CA TYR A 172 -12.69 9.21 -6.48
C TYR A 172 -12.69 8.41 -5.17
N ALA A 173 -13.05 7.12 -5.26
CA ALA A 173 -13.09 6.22 -4.14
C ALA A 173 -12.67 4.79 -4.52
N ILE A 174 -12.20 4.03 -3.54
CA ILE A 174 -11.95 2.60 -3.64
C ILE A 174 -13.08 1.86 -2.91
N ASP A 175 -13.71 0.90 -3.58
CA ASP A 175 -14.72 0.00 -2.99
C ASP A 175 -14.13 -1.37 -2.66
N LEU A 176 -14.16 -1.73 -1.39
CA LEU A 176 -13.60 -2.97 -0.85
C LEU A 176 -14.70 -3.85 -0.29
N SER A 177 -14.78 -5.10 -0.75
CA SER A 177 -15.66 -6.10 -0.16
C SER A 177 -14.87 -7.33 0.34
N SER A 178 -14.65 -8.32 -0.52
CA SER A 178 -13.97 -9.58 -0.16
C SER A 178 -12.48 -9.42 0.16
N GLY A 179 -11.80 -8.42 -0.39
CA GLY A 179 -10.37 -8.20 -0.15
C GLY A 179 -10.02 -7.83 1.29
N VAL A 180 -11.02 -7.44 2.09
CA VAL A 180 -10.90 -7.17 3.52
C VAL A 180 -11.71 -8.15 4.38
N GLU A 181 -12.08 -9.32 3.80
CA GLU A 181 -12.79 -10.38 4.53
C GLU A 181 -11.86 -11.54 4.88
N SER A 182 -12.05 -12.13 6.06
CA SER A 182 -11.57 -13.46 6.44
C SER A 182 -12.79 -14.28 6.89
N ASP A 183 -12.92 -15.50 6.37
CA ASP A 183 -14.07 -16.39 6.64
C ASP A 183 -15.45 -15.74 6.40
N GLY A 184 -15.52 -14.84 5.41
CA GLY A 184 -16.76 -14.15 5.03
C GLY A 184 -17.17 -13.00 5.95
N PHE A 185 -16.25 -12.53 6.78
CA PHE A 185 -16.43 -11.46 7.76
C PHE A 185 -15.33 -10.41 7.64
N LYS A 186 -15.61 -9.15 7.98
CA LYS A 186 -14.60 -8.09 7.91
C LYS A 186 -13.46 -8.36 8.89
N ASP A 187 -12.23 -8.28 8.38
CA ASP A 187 -11.00 -8.60 9.11
C ASP A 187 -10.23 -7.32 9.39
N GLU A 188 -10.02 -7.05 10.68
CA GLU A 188 -9.33 -5.85 11.14
C GLU A 188 -7.91 -5.72 10.57
N ASN A 189 -7.12 -6.80 10.55
CA ASN A 189 -5.75 -6.75 10.05
C ASN A 189 -5.71 -6.44 8.55
N LYS A 190 -6.68 -6.94 7.77
CA LYS A 190 -6.77 -6.61 6.35
C LYS A 190 -7.21 -5.18 6.12
N ILE A 191 -8.19 -4.68 6.88
CA ILE A 191 -8.61 -3.27 6.82
C ILE A 191 -7.42 -2.36 7.17
N LYS A 192 -6.73 -2.64 8.27
CA LYS A 192 -5.53 -1.88 8.68
C LYS A 192 -4.50 -1.80 7.56
N LYS A 193 -4.12 -2.95 6.98
CA LYS A 193 -3.15 -3.00 5.88
C LYS A 193 -3.60 -2.20 4.65
N VAL A 194 -4.89 -2.23 4.34
CA VAL A 194 -5.44 -1.43 3.24
C VAL A 194 -5.38 0.07 3.56
N MET A 195 -5.73 0.47 4.79
CA MET A 195 -5.65 1.88 5.21
C MET A 195 -4.21 2.38 5.24
N GLU A 196 -3.24 1.54 5.61
CA GLU A 196 -1.81 1.82 5.51
C GLU A 196 -1.39 1.97 4.03
N ALA A 197 -1.73 1.01 3.18
CA ALA A 197 -1.39 1.03 1.75
C ALA A 197 -2.04 2.20 0.99
N LYS A 198 -3.26 2.61 1.36
CA LYS A 198 -3.94 3.83 0.84
C LYS A 198 -3.08 5.08 1.06
N ASN A 199 -2.43 5.16 2.22
CA ASN A 199 -1.63 6.31 2.61
C ASN A 199 -0.18 6.24 2.09
N MET A 200 0.23 5.10 1.52
CA MET A 200 1.50 4.97 0.78
C MET A 200 1.38 5.65 -0.60
N ASN A 201 1.12 6.97 -0.62
CA ASN A 201 1.24 7.77 -1.82
C ASN A 201 2.73 8.08 -2.05
N ASN A 202 3.34 7.49 -3.09
CA ASN A 202 4.66 7.85 -3.63
C ASN A 202 5.74 8.15 -2.57
N GLY A 203 5.89 7.26 -1.58
CA GLY A 203 6.93 7.40 -0.56
C GLY A 203 6.73 8.56 0.43
N ARG A 204 5.50 9.04 0.65
CA ARG A 204 5.18 10.09 1.64
C ARG A 204 4.52 9.53 2.91
N TYR A 205 4.87 10.12 4.05
CA TYR A 205 4.19 10.01 5.35
C TYR A 205 3.70 11.39 5.77
N GLY A 206 2.42 11.69 5.50
CA GLY A 206 1.87 13.04 5.66
C GLY A 206 2.59 14.04 4.75
N GLU A 207 3.10 15.12 5.33
CA GLU A 207 3.93 16.12 4.61
C GLU A 207 5.37 15.64 4.37
N TYR A 208 5.85 14.64 5.11
CA TYR A 208 7.22 14.15 5.06
C TYR A 208 7.41 13.07 3.99
N GLY A 209 8.63 12.95 3.45
CA GLY A 209 8.96 11.99 2.39
C GLY A 209 8.64 12.48 0.97
N GLY A 210 8.69 11.57 0.00
CA GLY A 210 8.65 11.85 -1.44
C GLY A 210 10.04 12.03 -2.05
N GLN A 211 10.08 12.25 -3.36
CA GLN A 211 11.30 12.42 -4.13
C GLN A 211 11.46 13.89 -4.54
N TYR A 212 12.47 14.57 -3.99
CA TYR A 212 12.82 15.96 -4.33
C TYR A 212 14.22 16.00 -4.92
N ILE A 213 14.30 15.69 -6.21
CA ILE A 213 15.56 15.66 -6.95
C ILE A 213 15.40 16.42 -8.26
N SER A 214 16.52 16.78 -8.89
CA SER A 214 16.52 17.31 -10.26
C SER A 214 15.77 16.38 -11.21
N GLU A 215 14.94 16.95 -12.09
CA GLU A 215 14.18 16.22 -13.12
C GLU A 215 15.09 15.30 -13.95
N THR A 216 16.32 15.73 -14.21
CA THR A 216 17.33 14.97 -14.96
C THR A 216 17.71 13.63 -14.33
N LEU A 217 17.48 13.45 -13.01
CA LEU A 217 17.78 12.22 -12.28
C LEU A 217 16.55 11.36 -12.02
N MET A 218 15.35 11.86 -12.34
CA MET A 218 14.10 11.18 -12.02
C MET A 218 14.00 9.82 -12.72
N ASN A 219 14.37 9.75 -14.00
CA ASN A 219 14.32 8.49 -14.76
C ASN A 219 15.23 7.42 -14.18
N GLU A 220 16.43 7.77 -13.71
CA GLU A 220 17.34 6.81 -13.07
C GLU A 220 16.85 6.37 -11.70
N LEU A 221 16.17 7.25 -10.94
CA LEU A 221 15.55 6.84 -9.67
C LEU A 221 14.37 5.90 -9.86
N ILE A 222 13.51 6.17 -10.86
CA ILE A 222 12.40 5.27 -11.21
C ILE A 222 12.96 3.91 -11.63
N TYR A 223 13.97 3.90 -12.50
CA TYR A 223 14.63 2.67 -12.92
C TYR A 223 15.27 1.92 -11.73
N LEU A 224 15.94 2.62 -10.81
CA LEU A 224 16.49 2.02 -9.59
C LEU A 224 15.39 1.40 -8.72
N GLU A 225 14.26 2.08 -8.56
CA GLU A 225 13.12 1.59 -7.78
C GLU A 225 12.52 0.32 -8.42
N GLU A 226 12.34 0.30 -9.74
CA GLU A 226 11.89 -0.88 -10.48
C GLU A 226 12.86 -2.07 -10.30
N GLN A 227 14.16 -1.83 -10.45
CA GLN A 227 15.17 -2.88 -10.28
C GLN A 227 15.25 -3.37 -8.83
N TYR A 228 15.10 -2.48 -7.85
CA TYR A 228 15.01 -2.85 -6.44
C TYR A 228 13.82 -3.80 -6.19
N TYR A 229 12.62 -3.44 -6.66
CA TYR A 229 11.42 -4.27 -6.49
C TYR A 229 11.50 -5.59 -7.26
N HIS A 230 12.20 -5.60 -8.39
CA HIS A 230 12.49 -6.84 -9.12
C HIS A 230 13.41 -7.76 -8.31
N TYR A 231 14.62 -7.29 -7.96
CA TYR A 231 15.64 -8.10 -7.32
C TYR A 231 15.31 -8.50 -5.88
N MET A 232 14.53 -7.71 -5.14
CA MET A 232 14.08 -8.11 -3.81
C MET A 232 13.16 -9.36 -3.84
N ASN A 233 12.54 -9.64 -4.98
CA ASN A 233 11.68 -10.82 -5.19
C ASN A 233 12.37 -11.90 -6.05
N ASP A 234 13.58 -11.64 -6.55
CA ASP A 234 14.36 -12.61 -7.32
C ASP A 234 15.08 -13.57 -6.37
N SER A 235 14.79 -14.87 -6.50
CA SER A 235 15.36 -15.90 -5.64
C SER A 235 16.87 -16.02 -5.77
N GLU A 236 17.42 -15.79 -6.96
CA GLU A 236 18.86 -15.92 -7.20
C GLU A 236 19.63 -14.77 -6.53
N PHE A 237 19.14 -13.52 -6.69
CA PHE A 237 19.66 -12.36 -5.98
C PHE A 237 19.60 -12.51 -4.46
N VAL A 238 18.46 -12.96 -3.93
CA VAL A 238 18.27 -13.14 -2.48
C VAL A 238 19.23 -14.19 -1.93
N GLU A 239 19.44 -15.29 -2.65
CA GLU A 239 20.37 -16.34 -2.23
C GLU A 239 21.83 -15.86 -2.27
N GLU A 240 22.22 -15.12 -3.32
CA GLU A 240 23.55 -14.52 -3.43
C GLU A 240 23.81 -13.53 -2.29
N LEU A 241 22.85 -12.65 -2.00
CA LEU A 241 22.95 -11.71 -0.88
C LEU A 241 23.03 -12.43 0.48
N ASN A 242 22.23 -13.47 0.69
CA ASN A 242 22.27 -14.27 1.91
C ASN A 242 23.62 -14.99 2.08
N THR A 243 24.19 -15.48 0.97
CA THR A 243 25.52 -16.09 0.96
C THR A 243 26.58 -15.08 1.35
N LEU A 244 26.58 -13.89 0.76
CA LEU A 244 27.49 -12.79 1.14
C LEU A 244 27.33 -12.41 2.61
N LEU A 245 26.09 -12.28 3.10
CA LEU A 245 25.84 -11.94 4.50
C LEU A 245 26.38 -13.02 5.44
N LYS A 246 26.19 -14.29 5.12
CA LYS A 246 26.58 -15.42 5.96
C LYS A 246 28.09 -15.68 5.93
N GLU A 247 28.65 -15.80 4.72
CA GLU A 247 30.01 -16.27 4.51
C GLU A 247 31.04 -15.14 4.59
N TYR A 248 30.68 -13.92 4.16
CA TYR A 248 31.59 -12.78 4.19
C TYR A 248 31.35 -11.89 5.42
N ALA A 249 30.10 -11.46 5.65
CA ALA A 249 29.78 -10.55 6.77
C ALA A 249 29.52 -11.26 8.12
N GLY A 250 29.59 -12.59 8.17
CA GLY A 250 29.43 -13.36 9.41
C GLY A 250 28.05 -13.22 10.06
N ARG A 251 26.98 -13.23 9.26
CA ARG A 251 25.59 -13.11 9.74
C ARG A 251 24.88 -14.47 9.88
N PRO A 252 24.09 -14.66 10.96
CA PRO A 252 23.92 -13.78 12.12
C PRO A 252 25.20 -13.74 12.99
N SER A 253 25.44 -12.60 13.65
CA SER A 253 26.58 -12.45 14.55
C SER A 253 26.42 -13.34 15.78
N LEU A 254 27.52 -13.92 16.26
CA LEU A 254 27.54 -14.80 17.43
C LEU A 254 27.00 -14.10 18.69
N LEU A 255 26.22 -14.84 19.48
CA LEU A 255 25.86 -14.46 20.84
C LEU A 255 26.86 -15.11 21.80
N TYR A 256 27.64 -14.28 22.48
CA TYR A 256 28.59 -14.72 23.50
C TYR A 256 27.94 -14.67 24.88
N TYR A 257 27.85 -15.81 25.55
CA TYR A 257 27.37 -15.87 26.94
C TYR A 257 28.44 -15.30 27.89
N ALA A 258 28.15 -14.15 28.48
CA ALA A 258 29.04 -13.46 29.41
C ALA A 258 28.89 -14.07 30.82
N LYS A 259 29.50 -15.26 31.01
CA LYS A 259 29.36 -16.06 32.24
C LYS A 259 29.68 -15.28 33.51
N ARG A 260 30.85 -14.64 33.59
CA ARG A 260 31.27 -13.90 34.79
C ARG A 260 30.32 -12.75 35.12
N MET A 261 29.95 -11.96 34.12
CA MET A 261 29.00 -10.85 34.31
C MET A 261 27.61 -11.34 34.74
N THR A 262 27.18 -12.50 34.24
CA THR A 262 25.93 -13.14 34.70
C THR A 262 26.01 -13.54 36.17
N GLU A 263 27.14 -14.14 36.59
CA GLU A 263 27.39 -14.53 37.98
C GLU A 263 27.47 -13.31 38.90
N ASP A 264 28.20 -12.26 38.49
CA ASP A 264 28.39 -11.03 39.27
C ASP A 264 27.08 -10.27 39.51
N LEU A 265 26.15 -10.25 38.53
CA LEU A 265 24.86 -9.58 38.66
C LEU A 265 23.80 -10.40 39.41
N GLY A 266 24.04 -11.71 39.62
CA GLY A 266 23.18 -12.58 40.43
C GLY A 266 21.74 -12.79 39.93
N GLY A 267 21.45 -12.41 38.68
CA GLY A 267 20.09 -12.39 38.13
C GLY A 267 20.01 -12.96 36.71
N ALA A 268 19.76 -12.09 35.73
CA ALA A 268 19.53 -12.48 34.35
C ALA A 268 20.79 -13.05 33.67
N LYS A 269 20.60 -13.98 32.72
CA LYS A 269 21.66 -14.43 31.80
C LYS A 269 22.05 -13.30 30.86
N ILE A 270 23.32 -12.93 30.86
CA ILE A 270 23.85 -11.87 30.00
C ILE A 270 24.48 -12.47 28.75
N TYR A 271 24.03 -11.99 27.58
CA TYR A 271 24.59 -12.33 26.28
C TYR A 271 25.07 -11.07 25.57
N LEU A 272 26.26 -11.12 24.98
CA LEU A 272 26.81 -10.07 24.14
C LEU A 272 26.63 -10.47 22.68
N LYS A 273 25.94 -9.64 21.90
CA LYS A 273 25.92 -9.76 20.45
C LYS A 273 27.27 -9.27 19.92
N ARG A 274 28.07 -10.17 19.34
CA ARG A 274 29.46 -9.89 18.94
C ARG A 274 29.56 -9.08 17.63
N GLU A 275 28.83 -7.97 17.58
CA GLU A 275 28.88 -7.00 16.49
C GLU A 275 30.24 -6.29 16.40
N ASP A 276 31.01 -6.29 17.48
CA ASP A 276 32.39 -5.78 17.55
C ASP A 276 33.34 -6.49 16.58
N LEU A 277 33.03 -7.73 16.19
CA LEU A 277 33.84 -8.50 15.24
C LEU A 277 33.62 -8.09 13.79
N ASN A 278 32.59 -7.28 13.50
CA ASN A 278 32.34 -6.74 12.17
C ASN A 278 33.18 -5.49 11.94
N HIS A 279 34.38 -5.68 11.39
CA HIS A 279 35.38 -4.64 11.14
C HIS A 279 34.91 -3.50 10.21
N THR A 280 33.94 -3.76 9.34
CA THR A 280 33.27 -2.79 8.44
C THR A 280 32.08 -2.07 9.09
N GLY A 281 31.74 -2.42 10.33
CA GLY A 281 30.61 -1.85 11.07
C GLY A 281 29.33 -2.63 10.80
N ALA A 282 28.77 -3.17 11.87
CA ALA A 282 27.62 -4.08 11.89
C ALA A 282 26.51 -3.77 10.85
N HIS A 283 25.78 -2.67 11.02
CA HIS A 283 24.64 -2.36 10.16
C HIS A 283 25.06 -1.86 8.77
N LYS A 284 26.30 -1.35 8.64
CA LYS A 284 26.77 -0.72 7.40
C LYS A 284 27.06 -1.77 6.35
N ILE A 285 27.82 -2.81 6.69
CA ILE A 285 28.14 -3.89 5.75
C ILE A 285 26.89 -4.64 5.27
N ASN A 286 25.91 -4.83 6.15
CA ASN A 286 24.64 -5.45 5.78
C ASN A 286 23.90 -4.66 4.69
N ASN A 287 23.96 -3.33 4.80
CA ASN A 287 23.29 -2.44 3.86
C ASN A 287 24.06 -2.35 2.53
N VAL A 288 25.37 -2.15 2.58
CA VAL A 288 26.18 -1.94 1.36
C VAL A 288 26.32 -3.20 0.51
N LEU A 289 26.33 -4.41 1.10
CA LEU A 289 26.40 -5.65 0.30
C LEU A 289 25.20 -5.76 -0.65
N GLY A 290 23.99 -5.46 -0.16
CA GLY A 290 22.79 -5.44 -0.99
C GLY A 290 22.82 -4.32 -2.03
N GLN A 291 23.27 -3.12 -1.66
CA GLN A 291 23.33 -1.98 -2.58
C GLN A 291 24.35 -2.17 -3.70
N VAL A 292 25.56 -2.64 -3.39
CA VAL A 292 26.62 -2.86 -4.37
C VAL A 292 26.28 -4.06 -5.27
N LEU A 293 25.72 -5.14 -4.70
CA LEU A 293 25.22 -6.26 -5.50
C LEU A 293 24.12 -5.83 -6.47
N LEU A 294 23.16 -5.02 -6.00
CA LEU A 294 22.12 -4.45 -6.85
C LEU A 294 22.73 -3.59 -7.97
N ALA A 295 23.65 -2.69 -7.64
CA ALA A 295 24.33 -1.85 -8.64
C ALA A 295 25.06 -2.70 -9.71
N LYS A 296 25.73 -3.78 -9.30
CA LYS A 296 26.36 -4.74 -10.21
C LYS A 296 25.34 -5.43 -11.12
N LYS A 297 24.22 -5.89 -10.58
CA LYS A 297 23.15 -6.55 -11.35
C LYS A 297 22.47 -5.59 -12.33
N MET A 298 22.38 -4.31 -11.98
CA MET A 298 21.96 -3.22 -12.87
C MET A 298 23.02 -2.84 -13.93
N GLY A 299 24.14 -3.56 -14.02
CA GLY A 299 25.20 -3.32 -15.00
C GLY A 299 26.04 -2.07 -14.75
N LYS A 300 25.96 -1.48 -13.55
CA LYS A 300 26.83 -0.36 -13.18
C LYS A 300 28.24 -0.88 -12.87
N THR A 301 29.25 -0.06 -13.14
CA THR A 301 30.67 -0.43 -12.93
C THR A 301 31.31 0.29 -11.75
N ARG A 302 30.65 1.32 -11.21
CA ARG A 302 31.17 2.19 -10.16
C ARG A 302 30.07 2.58 -9.17
N VAL A 303 30.42 2.62 -7.89
CA VAL A 303 29.61 3.15 -6.80
C VAL A 303 30.28 4.37 -6.17
N ILE A 304 29.46 5.28 -5.66
CA ILE A 304 29.92 6.45 -4.91
C ILE A 304 29.28 6.45 -3.53
N ALA A 305 30.00 6.94 -2.52
CA ALA A 305 29.45 7.16 -1.20
C ALA A 305 29.85 8.53 -0.66
N GLU A 306 29.05 9.08 0.23
CA GLU A 306 29.39 10.24 1.05
C GLU A 306 29.39 9.81 2.52
N THR A 307 30.37 10.27 3.30
CA THR A 307 30.40 9.98 4.74
C THR A 307 31.21 10.99 5.55
N GLY A 308 30.66 11.47 6.66
CA GLY A 308 31.45 12.20 7.68
C GLY A 308 32.22 11.26 8.63
N ALA A 309 31.60 10.17 9.10
CA ALA A 309 32.21 9.28 10.10
C ALA A 309 33.24 8.28 9.53
N GLY A 310 33.34 8.15 8.20
CA GLY A 310 34.25 7.24 7.52
C GLY A 310 33.80 5.78 7.49
N GLN A 311 33.21 5.25 8.56
CA GLN A 311 32.88 3.82 8.64
C GLN A 311 31.94 3.32 7.52
N HIS A 312 31.04 4.16 7.00
CA HIS A 312 30.19 3.79 5.85
C HIS A 312 31.02 3.66 4.57
N GLY A 313 31.94 4.60 4.33
CA GLY A 313 32.89 4.53 3.22
C GLY A 313 33.76 3.28 3.27
N VAL A 314 34.24 2.87 4.46
CA VAL A 314 34.99 1.60 4.62
C VAL A 314 34.13 0.41 4.20
N ALA A 315 32.86 0.38 4.62
CA ALA A 315 31.95 -0.70 4.24
C ALA A 315 31.71 -0.71 2.72
N THR A 316 31.40 0.44 2.12
CA THR A 316 31.18 0.58 0.67
C THR A 316 32.40 0.15 -0.13
N ALA A 317 33.60 0.63 0.24
CA ALA A 317 34.86 0.23 -0.38
C ALA A 317 35.10 -1.28 -0.28
N THR A 318 34.76 -1.88 0.87
CA THR A 318 34.89 -3.33 1.06
C THR A 318 33.97 -4.11 0.13
N ALA A 319 32.69 -3.71 0.04
CA ALA A 319 31.73 -4.38 -0.82
C ALA A 319 32.06 -4.18 -2.31
N ALA A 320 32.53 -3.00 -2.70
CA ALA A 320 32.98 -2.71 -4.06
C ALA A 320 34.19 -3.54 -4.45
N ALA A 321 35.21 -3.61 -3.58
CA ALA A 321 36.38 -4.46 -3.81
C ALA A 321 36.01 -5.95 -3.91
N LEU A 322 35.10 -6.43 -3.05
CA LEU A 322 34.62 -7.81 -3.06
C LEU A 322 33.88 -8.17 -4.36
N LEU A 323 33.11 -7.22 -4.91
CA LEU A 323 32.26 -7.43 -6.07
C LEU A 323 32.88 -6.93 -7.38
N ASP A 324 34.16 -6.53 -7.36
CA ASP A 324 34.94 -6.04 -8.49
C ASP A 324 34.33 -4.78 -9.14
N MET A 325 34.16 -3.73 -8.32
CA MET A 325 33.57 -2.45 -8.73
C MET A 325 34.43 -1.23 -8.36
N GLU A 326 34.35 -0.21 -9.22
CA GLU A 326 34.72 1.20 -9.01
C GLU A 326 34.23 1.73 -7.65
N CYS A 327 35.05 2.34 -6.77
CA CYS A 327 34.55 3.03 -5.57
C CYS A 327 35.20 4.41 -5.37
N GLU A 328 34.37 5.44 -5.19
CA GLU A 328 34.81 6.78 -4.79
C GLU A 328 34.04 7.22 -3.53
N VAL A 329 34.77 7.71 -2.52
CA VAL A 329 34.17 8.14 -1.25
C VAL A 329 34.44 9.62 -1.01
N TYR A 330 33.36 10.41 -1.02
CA TYR A 330 33.40 11.83 -0.75
C TYR A 330 33.30 12.08 0.77
N MET A 331 34.27 12.80 1.31
CA MET A 331 34.34 13.14 2.74
C MET A 331 34.74 14.61 2.91
N GLY A 332 34.21 15.28 3.94
CA GLY A 332 34.64 16.64 4.29
C GLY A 332 36.11 16.69 4.71
N GLU A 333 36.82 17.77 4.38
CA GLU A 333 38.27 17.89 4.64
C GLU A 333 38.65 17.74 6.13
N LEU A 334 37.83 18.25 7.04
CA LEU A 334 38.06 18.08 8.48
C LEU A 334 37.81 16.64 8.93
N ASP A 335 36.86 15.97 8.28
CA ASP A 335 36.48 14.59 8.61
C ASP A 335 37.52 13.59 8.09
N THR A 336 38.10 13.81 6.91
CA THR A 336 39.22 12.99 6.42
C THR A 336 40.40 13.02 7.37
N LYS A 337 40.74 14.21 7.90
CA LYS A 337 41.79 14.38 8.91
C LYS A 337 41.45 13.67 10.23
N ARG A 338 40.21 13.80 10.70
CA ARG A 338 39.75 13.16 11.96
C ARG A 338 39.63 11.64 11.85
N GLN A 339 39.24 11.15 10.69
CA GLN A 339 38.99 9.74 10.41
C GLN A 339 40.10 9.12 9.56
N ALA A 340 41.34 9.58 9.72
CA ALA A 340 42.48 9.17 8.90
C ALA A 340 42.68 7.65 8.83
N LEU A 341 42.39 6.92 9.92
CA LEU A 341 42.46 5.45 9.93
C LEU A 341 41.41 4.80 9.02
N ASN A 342 40.21 5.38 8.94
CA ASN A 342 39.16 4.89 8.05
C ASN A 342 39.47 5.26 6.59
N VAL A 343 40.01 6.45 6.33
CA VAL A 343 40.49 6.85 5.00
C VAL A 343 41.58 5.88 4.52
N TYR A 344 42.57 5.60 5.35
CA TYR A 344 43.63 4.64 5.04
C TYR A 344 43.07 3.24 4.70
N ARG A 345 42.04 2.78 5.42
CA ARG A 345 41.37 1.51 5.11
C ARG A 345 40.64 1.55 3.77
N MET A 346 40.00 2.66 3.42
CA MET A 346 39.35 2.84 2.11
C MET A 346 40.36 2.78 0.97
N GLU A 347 41.49 3.48 1.11
CA GLU A 347 42.58 3.50 0.13
C GLU A 347 43.18 2.10 -0.07
N LEU A 348 43.39 1.34 1.03
CA LEU A 348 43.85 -0.05 0.96
C LEU A 348 42.87 -0.96 0.21
N LEU A 349 41.58 -0.65 0.24
CA LEU A 349 40.53 -1.36 -0.48
C LEU A 349 40.36 -0.85 -1.92
N GLY A 350 41.17 0.11 -2.37
CA GLY A 350 41.16 0.63 -3.72
C GLY A 350 40.15 1.76 -3.98
N ALA A 351 39.48 2.27 -2.94
CA ALA A 351 38.63 3.43 -3.08
C ALA A 351 39.45 4.73 -3.18
N LYS A 352 38.90 5.71 -3.90
CA LYS A 352 39.49 7.04 -4.09
C LYS A 352 38.79 8.11 -3.26
#